data_AF-A0A9W6JI38-F1
#
_entry.id   AF-A0A9W6JI38-F1
#
_cell.length_a   1.000
_cell.length_b   1.000
_cell.length_c   1.000
_cell.angle_alpha   90.00
_cell.angle_beta   90.00
_cell.angle_gamma   90.00
#
_symmetry.space_group_name_H-M   'P 1'
#
loop_
_entity.id
_entity.type
_entity.pdbx_description
1 polymer ?
#
loop_
_entity_poly.entity_id
_entity_poly.type
_entity_poly.pdbx_seq_one_letter_code
_entity_poly.pdbx_strand_id
1 'polypeptide(L)'
;MDVVGRGADQFALRFPDGMRNRIKVRAAVNRRSMNAEIILMIETVLGQSTQTTAGNSLQATDPAVAVNPSALQGADVTTYGN
;
A
#
# COMPACT_ATOMS: atom_id res chain seq x y z
N MET A 1 8.65 8.34 1.67
CA MET A 1 8.60 6.89 1.46
C MET A 1 9.85 6.28 2.05
N ASP A 2 9.75 5.57 3.17
CA ASP A 2 10.84 4.72 3.66
C ASP A 2 11.01 3.56 2.70
N VAL A 3 12.00 3.69 1.81
CA VAL A 3 12.35 2.64 0.86
C VAL A 3 13.20 1.63 1.63
N VAL A 4 12.81 0.36 1.61
CA VAL A 4 13.65 -0.75 2.09
C VAL A 4 14.85 -0.88 1.14
N GLY A 5 15.82 0.01 1.33
CA GLY A 5 17.06 0.14 0.56
C GLY A 5 18.28 0.11 1.47
N ARG A 6 19.43 0.58 0.99
CA ARG A 6 20.72 0.58 1.71
C ARG A 6 20.77 1.41 3.02
N GLY A 7 19.64 1.97 3.47
CA GLY A 7 19.50 2.67 4.74
C GLY A 7 18.46 2.07 5.70
N ALA A 8 17.86 0.92 5.36
CA ALA A 8 16.92 0.24 6.24
C ALA A 8 17.61 -0.34 7.48
N ASP A 9 16.88 -0.40 8.60
CA ASP A 9 17.37 -1.05 9.81
C ASP A 9 17.60 -2.55 9.56
N GLN A 10 18.75 -3.06 10.01
CA GLN A 10 19.22 -4.41 9.74
C GLN A 10 19.44 -5.15 11.05
N PHE A 11 18.74 -6.27 11.21
CA PHE A 11 18.87 -7.12 12.39
C PHE A 11 19.40 -8.52 12.03
N ALA A 12 20.48 -8.94 12.69
CA ALA A 12 21.05 -10.27 12.50
C ALA A 12 20.26 -11.32 13.30
N LEU A 13 19.44 -12.12 12.62
CA LEU A 13 18.63 -13.17 13.23
C LEU A 13 19.43 -14.47 13.47
N ARG A 14 19.27 -15.05 14.66
CA ARG A 14 19.75 -16.40 14.98
C ARG A 14 18.58 -17.37 14.97
N PHE A 15 18.59 -18.27 13.99
CA PHE A 15 17.54 -19.28 13.86
C PHE A 15 17.90 -20.56 14.64
N PRO A 16 16.92 -21.21 15.27
CA PRO A 16 17.04 -22.60 15.72
C PRO A 16 17.35 -23.54 14.54
N ASP A 17 17.87 -24.73 14.85
CA ASP A 17 18.24 -25.70 13.83
C ASP A 17 17.04 -26.06 12.92
N GLY A 18 17.32 -26.22 11.63
CA GLY A 18 16.33 -26.51 10.58
C GLY A 18 15.34 -25.37 10.25
N MET A 19 15.13 -24.37 11.12
CA MET A 19 14.13 -23.31 10.89
C MET A 19 14.46 -22.45 9.66
N ARG A 20 15.74 -22.10 9.47
CA ARG A 20 16.19 -21.34 8.29
C ARG A 20 15.84 -22.05 6.98
N ASN A 21 16.00 -23.37 6.93
CA ASN A 21 15.68 -24.15 5.74
C ASN A 21 14.17 -24.20 5.50
N ARG A 22 13.35 -24.32 6.55
CA ARG A 22 11.89 -24.27 6.44
C ARG A 22 11.40 -22.95 5.84
N ILE A 23 11.96 -21.82 6.30
CA ILE A 23 11.62 -20.49 5.75
C ILE A 23 12.08 -20.38 4.29
N LYS A 24 13.27 -20.90 3.96
CA LYS A 24 13.79 -20.89 2.57
C LYS A 24 12.84 -21.62 1.62
N VAL A 25 12.38 -22.81 1.98
CA VAL A 25 11.45 -23.61 1.17
C VAL A 25 10.14 -22.87 0.99
N ARG A 26 9.57 -22.32 2.07
CA ARG A 26 8.33 -21.55 2.01
C ARG A 26 8.45 -20.31 1.10
N ALA A 27 9.54 -19.55 1.23
CA ALA A 27 9.80 -18.39 0.38
C ALA A 27 9.92 -18.78 -1.10
N ALA A 28 10.58 -19.92 -1.40
CA ALA A 28 10.70 -20.43 -2.77
C ALA A 28 9.33 -20.81 -3.37
N VAL A 29 8.48 -21.50 -2.60
CA VAL A 29 7.10 -21.84 -3.01
C VAL A 29 6.30 -20.57 -3.29
N ASN A 30 6.46 -19.53 -2.48
CA ASN A 30 5.76 -18.25 -2.62
C ASN A 30 6.41 -17.31 -3.66
N ARG A 31 7.48 -17.73 -4.34
CA ARG A 31 8.24 -16.92 -5.32
C ARG A 31 8.70 -15.57 -4.76
N ARG A 32 9.12 -15.54 -3.49
CA ARG A 32 9.62 -14.36 -2.78
C ARG A 32 11.03 -14.58 -2.27
N SER A 33 11.76 -13.49 -2.03
CA SER A 33 13.02 -13.59 -1.30
C SER A 33 12.76 -14.02 0.14
N MET A 34 13.73 -14.68 0.76
CA MET A 34 13.64 -15.07 2.18
C MET A 34 13.35 -13.86 3.07
N ASN A 35 13.98 -12.70 2.78
CA ASN A 35 13.75 -11.47 3.51
C ASN A 35 12.29 -10.99 3.39
N ALA A 36 11.74 -10.99 2.18
CA ALA A 36 10.35 -10.57 1.94
C ALA A 36 9.34 -11.49 2.63
N GLU A 37 9.61 -12.80 2.71
CA GLU A 37 8.76 -13.74 3.44
C GLU A 37 8.82 -13.48 4.96
N ILE A 38 10.02 -13.23 5.51
CA ILE A 38 10.19 -12.93 6.95
C ILE A 38 9.45 -11.64 7.32
N ILE A 39 9.60 -10.59 6.51
CA ILE A 39 8.91 -9.31 6.73
C ILE A 39 7.40 -9.52 6.71
N LEU A 40 6.86 -10.22 5.72
CA LEU A 40 5.42 -10.50 5.63
C LEU A 40 4.90 -11.25 6.87
N MET A 41 5.64 -12.25 7.37
CA MET A 41 5.26 -12.97 8.58
C MET A 41 5.17 -12.04 9.78
N ILE A 42 6.15 -11.15 9.94
CA ILE A 42 6.19 -10.17 11.04
C ILE A 42 5.02 -9.18 10.90
N GLU A 43 4.80 -8.60 9.72
CA GLU A 43 3.68 -7.69 9.44
C GLU A 43 2.33 -8.33 9.75
N THR A 44 2.15 -9.60 9.36
CA THR A 44 0.94 -10.37 9.61
C THR A 44 0.68 -10.54 11.10
N VAL A 45 1.72 -10.84 11.88
CA VAL A 45 1.61 -11.02 13.35
C VAL A 45 1.40 -9.69 14.07
N LEU A 46 2.01 -8.61 13.58
CA LEU A 46 1.83 -7.26 14.12
C LEU A 46 0.46 -6.66 13.76
N GLY A 47 -0.33 -7.33 12.91
CA GLY A 47 -1.66 -6.87 12.53
C GLY A 47 -1.63 -5.61 11.66
N GLN A 48 -0.54 -5.37 10.93
CA GLN A 48 -0.52 -4.27 9.95
C GLN A 48 -1.47 -4.66 8.81
N SER A 49 -2.66 -4.08 8.83
CA SER A 49 -3.56 -4.06 7.69
C SER A 49 -2.73 -3.56 6.52
N THR A 50 -2.53 -4.40 5.50
CA THR A 50 -1.91 -4.00 4.24
C THR A 50 -2.47 -2.63 3.90
N GLN A 51 -1.65 -1.57 3.99
CA GLN A 51 -2.02 -0.28 3.44
C GLN A 51 -2.20 -0.56 1.96
N THR A 52 -3.45 -0.82 1.56
CA THR A 52 -3.81 -0.94 0.17
C THR A 52 -3.42 0.40 -0.43
N THR A 53 -2.31 0.41 -1.18
CA THR A 53 -1.96 1.46 -2.13
C THR A 53 -2.97 1.42 -3.29
N ALA A 54 -4.28 1.40 -2.97
CA ALA A 54 -5.27 1.99 -3.85
C ALA A 54 -4.87 3.46 -3.86
N GLY A 55 -4.34 3.91 -5.00
CA GLY A 55 -3.56 5.13 -5.13
C GLY A 55 -4.15 6.29 -4.34
N ASN A 56 -3.27 7.03 -3.66
CA ASN A 56 -3.52 8.33 -3.03
C ASN A 56 -5.00 8.51 -2.68
N SER A 57 -5.46 7.92 -1.57
CA SER A 57 -6.84 8.11 -1.11
C SER A 57 -7.11 9.61 -1.16
N LEU A 58 -7.92 10.03 -2.14
CA LEU A 58 -8.27 11.41 -2.40
C LEU A 58 -8.72 11.98 -1.06
N GLN A 59 -7.83 12.68 -0.38
CA GLN A 59 -8.20 13.30 0.88
C GLN A 59 -9.17 14.39 0.46
N ALA A 60 -10.29 14.54 1.17
CA ALA A 60 -11.29 15.59 0.88
C ALA A 60 -10.70 17.02 0.93
N THR A 61 -9.42 17.15 1.31
CA THR A 61 -8.61 18.36 1.36
C THR A 61 -7.79 18.62 0.08
N ASP A 62 -7.77 17.71 -0.90
CA ASP A 62 -7.10 17.95 -2.17
C ASP A 62 -7.83 19.07 -2.94
N PRO A 63 -7.16 20.17 -3.34
CA PRO A 63 -7.81 21.31 -3.99
C PRO A 63 -8.43 20.97 -5.35
N ALA A 64 -8.15 19.78 -5.90
CA ALA A 64 -8.76 19.26 -7.12
C ALA A 64 -10.17 18.66 -6.91
N VAL A 65 -10.62 18.47 -5.66
CA VAL A 65 -11.99 18.02 -5.33
C VAL A 65 -12.99 19.19 -5.31
N ALA A 66 -12.50 20.44 -5.31
CA ALA A 66 -13.38 21.60 -5.45
C ALA A 66 -14.10 21.54 -6.81
N VAL A 67 -15.40 21.31 -6.77
CA VAL A 67 -16.29 21.42 -7.93
C VAL A 67 -16.09 22.82 -8.48
N ASN A 68 -15.52 22.98 -9.68
CA ASN A 68 -15.43 24.29 -10.33
C ASN A 68 -16.86 24.73 -10.67
N PRO A 69 -17.45 25.72 -9.98
CA PRO A 69 -18.82 26.13 -10.25
C PRO A 69 -18.97 26.75 -11.66
N SER A 70 -17.86 27.17 -12.26
CA SER A 70 -17.81 27.70 -13.63
C SER A 70 -17.86 26.63 -14.72
N ALA A 71 -17.71 25.34 -14.40
CA ALA A 71 -17.85 24.27 -15.40
C ALA A 71 -19.32 24.06 -15.83
N LEU A 72 -20.28 24.60 -15.06
CA LEU A 72 -21.72 24.54 -15.35
C LEU A 72 -22.28 25.91 -15.78
N GLN A 73 -21.54 26.67 -16.58
CA GLN A 73 -21.99 27.97 -17.10
C GLN A 73 -22.32 27.92 -18.60
N GLY A 74 -22.85 26.79 -19.07
CA GLY A 74 -23.19 26.55 -20.48
C GLY A 74 -24.53 25.88 -20.77
N ALA A 75 -25.32 25.51 -19.76
CA ALA A 75 -26.67 25.01 -19.98
C ALA A 75 -27.64 25.87 -19.17
N ASP A 76 -28.05 26.99 -19.77
CA ASP A 76 -29.32 27.62 -19.47
C ASP A 76 -30.41 26.53 -19.45
N VAL A 77 -30.99 26.30 -18.27
CA VAL A 77 -32.21 25.50 -18.10
C VAL A 77 -33.36 26.42 -17.70
N THR A 78 -33.51 27.53 -18.41
CA THR A 78 -34.66 28.43 -18.23
C THR A 78 -35.26 28.83 -19.57
N THR A 79 -35.76 27.87 -20.34
CA THR A 79 -36.94 28.04 -21.19
C THR A 79 -37.38 26.66 -21.62
N TYR A 80 -38.41 26.12 -20.98
CA TYR A 80 -39.58 25.47 -21.61
C TYR A 80 -40.64 25.34 -20.51
N GLY A 81 -41.48 26.37 -20.40
CA GLY A 81 -42.72 26.35 -19.63
C GLY A 81 -43.92 26.25 -20.57
N ASN A 82 -44.92 25.48 -20.09
CA ASN A 82 -46.24 25.16 -20.67
C ASN A 82 -46.28 24.19 -21.86
#